data_AF-A0A1M6PY13-F1
#
_entry.id   AF-A0A1M6PY13-F1
#
_cell.length_a   1.000
_cell.length_b   1.000
_cell.length_c   1.000
_cell.angle_alpha   90.00
_cell.angle_beta   90.00
_cell.angle_gamma   90.00
#
_symmetry.space_group_name_H-M   'P 1'
#
loop_
_entity.id
_entity.type
_entity.pdbx_description
1 polymer ?
#
loop_
_entity_poly.entity_id
_entity_poly.type
_entity_poly.pdbx_seq_one_letter_code
_entity_poly.pdbx_strand_id
1 'polypeptide(L)'
;MAAKQAKENKKNAYKGSYYTYGNVAYELQPDYAPYYEDDKKQQEAKEAIRQAAAERRENRVHAAHVCMVMLLIFAGCIAFMGATVIVKNQEVQIREKKDELATLKSQNAILEAELAEQVDLEYIKQEAINRLGMAEPQPYQIVYIDVPKDSYTIQYAADEVVEEEPSFIASILNLFKKD
;
A
#
# COMPACT_ATOMS: atom_id res chain seq x y z
N MET A 1 33.56 -28.06 16.47
CA MET A 1 34.29 -29.34 16.44
C MET A 1 34.56 -29.69 14.99
N ALA A 2 35.81 -29.56 14.54
CA ALA A 2 36.20 -29.64 13.15
C ALA A 2 36.52 -31.10 12.76
N ALA A 3 35.71 -31.68 11.88
CA ALA A 3 35.97 -33.00 11.30
C ALA A 3 37.01 -32.86 10.16
N LYS A 4 38.27 -33.11 10.48
CA LYS A 4 39.35 -33.30 9.49
C LYS A 4 39.07 -34.58 8.71
N GLN A 5 38.67 -34.44 7.45
CA GLN A 5 38.58 -35.54 6.50
C GLN A 5 39.99 -36.07 6.22
N ALA A 6 40.17 -37.37 6.49
CA ALA A 6 41.41 -38.09 6.28
C ALA A 6 41.75 -38.12 4.78
N LYS A 7 42.96 -37.66 4.43
CA LYS A 7 43.52 -37.82 3.09
C LYS A 7 44.01 -39.26 2.93
N GLU A 8 43.28 -40.02 2.12
CA GLU A 8 43.61 -41.39 1.74
C GLU A 8 44.90 -41.40 0.89
N ASN A 9 45.98 -41.90 1.46
CA ASN A 9 47.29 -42.02 0.81
C ASN A 9 47.25 -43.19 -0.18
N LYS A 10 47.09 -42.91 -1.48
CA LYS A 10 47.30 -43.90 -2.55
C LYS A 10 48.79 -44.24 -2.63
N LYS A 11 49.18 -45.31 -1.95
CA LYS A 11 50.52 -45.91 -2.10
C LYS A 11 50.57 -46.63 -3.44
N ASN A 12 51.27 -46.05 -4.41
CA ASN A 12 51.63 -46.71 -5.66
C ASN A 12 52.58 -47.87 -5.33
N ALA A 13 52.07 -49.09 -5.30
CA ALA A 13 52.86 -50.29 -5.14
C ALA A 13 53.56 -50.61 -6.47
N TYR A 14 54.81 -50.19 -6.62
CA TYR A 14 55.72 -50.71 -7.64
C TYR A 14 55.95 -52.19 -7.33
N LYS A 15 55.28 -53.09 -8.08
CA LYS A 15 55.56 -54.53 -8.04
C LYS A 15 56.89 -54.78 -8.74
N GLY A 16 57.92 -55.15 -7.98
CA GLY A 16 59.21 -55.56 -8.50
C GLY A 16 59.09 -56.84 -9.33
N SER A 17 59.53 -56.77 -10.59
CA SER A 17 59.69 -57.95 -11.45
C SER A 17 60.90 -58.74 -10.97
N TYR A 18 60.67 -59.94 -10.45
CA TYR A 18 61.73 -60.90 -10.17
C TYR A 18 61.98 -61.74 -11.43
N TYR A 19 63.20 -61.70 -11.97
CA TYR A 19 63.62 -62.60 -13.05
C TYR A 19 63.79 -64.01 -12.48
N THR A 20 62.90 -64.92 -12.87
CA THR A 20 63.02 -66.36 -12.63
C THR A 20 63.69 -67.00 -13.84
N TYR A 21 64.86 -67.60 -13.65
CA TYR A 21 65.53 -68.40 -14.68
C TYR A 21 65.10 -69.86 -14.51
N GLY A 22 64.15 -70.30 -15.33
CA GLY A 22 63.60 -71.65 -15.31
C GLY A 22 62.67 -71.88 -16.51
N ASN A 23 62.74 -73.07 -17.07
CA ASN A 23 62.21 -73.46 -18.39
C ASN A 23 60.69 -73.71 -18.41
N VAL A 24 59.94 -73.09 -17.49
CA VAL A 24 58.47 -73.15 -17.42
C VAL A 24 57.93 -71.73 -17.59
N ALA A 25 57.51 -71.41 -18.80
CA ALA A 25 56.80 -70.17 -19.11
C ALA A 25 55.31 -70.35 -18.76
N TYR A 26 54.81 -69.60 -17.78
CA TYR A 26 53.36 -69.47 -17.59
C TYR A 26 52.78 -68.67 -18.75
N GLU A 27 51.65 -69.12 -19.31
CA GLU A 27 50.91 -68.36 -20.31
C GLU A 27 50.47 -67.04 -19.69
N LEU A 28 51.13 -65.96 -20.10
CA LEU A 28 50.75 -64.60 -19.75
C LEU A 28 49.44 -64.31 -20.50
N GLN A 29 48.31 -64.33 -19.80
CA GLN A 29 47.06 -63.81 -20.35
C GLN A 29 47.33 -62.39 -20.87
N PRO A 30 46.85 -62.04 -22.07
CA PRO A 30 47.13 -60.74 -22.65
C PRO A 30 46.42 -59.68 -21.80
N ASP A 31 47.18 -59.03 -20.92
CA ASP A 31 46.70 -57.92 -20.07
C ASP A 31 46.60 -56.60 -20.88
N TYR A 32 46.58 -56.71 -22.22
CA TYR A 32 46.57 -55.56 -23.12
C TYR A 32 45.30 -55.57 -23.97
N ALA A 33 44.23 -55.08 -23.37
CA ALA A 33 43.17 -54.44 -24.15
C ALA A 33 43.76 -53.16 -24.78
N PRO A 34 43.46 -52.84 -26.05
CA PRO A 34 44.04 -51.68 -26.73
C PRO A 34 43.70 -50.39 -25.97
N TYR A 35 44.72 -49.76 -25.37
CA TYR A 35 44.63 -48.53 -24.57
C TYR A 35 44.03 -47.32 -25.33
N TYR A 36 43.84 -47.44 -26.64
CA TYR A 36 43.37 -46.35 -27.51
C TYR A 36 41.86 -46.08 -27.44
N GLU A 37 41.04 -47.02 -26.99
CA GLU A 37 39.58 -46.80 -26.89
C GLU A 37 39.17 -46.10 -25.58
N ASP A 38 39.89 -46.34 -24.49
CA ASP A 38 39.62 -45.71 -23.19
C ASP A 38 40.07 -44.25 -23.12
N ASP A 39 41.17 -43.90 -23.78
CA ASP A 39 41.66 -42.51 -23.83
C ASP A 39 40.68 -41.58 -24.56
N LYS A 40 40.04 -42.06 -25.64
CA LYS A 40 39.02 -41.29 -26.38
C LYS A 40 37.76 -41.09 -25.54
N LYS A 41 37.26 -42.15 -24.90
CA LYS A 41 36.11 -42.07 -23.99
C LYS A 41 36.39 -41.18 -22.79
N GLN A 42 37.60 -41.19 -22.24
CA GLN A 42 37.99 -40.29 -21.15
C GLN A 42 38.09 -38.83 -21.61
N GLN A 43 38.54 -38.57 -22.84
CA GLN A 43 38.58 -37.22 -23.40
C GLN A 43 37.15 -36.68 -23.64
N GLU A 44 36.28 -37.47 -24.25
CA GLU A 44 34.86 -37.14 -24.45
C GLU A 44 34.14 -36.93 -23.10
N ALA A 45 34.40 -37.76 -22.10
CA ALA A 45 33.86 -37.58 -20.76
C ALA A 45 34.36 -36.29 -20.09
N LYS A 46 35.64 -35.93 -20.27
CA LYS A 46 36.21 -34.68 -19.73
C LYS A 46 35.65 -33.45 -20.45
N GLU A 47 35.40 -33.54 -21.74
CA GLU A 47 34.77 -32.48 -22.54
C GLU A 47 33.29 -32.32 -22.16
N ALA A 48 32.55 -33.40 -22.00
CA ALA A 48 31.17 -33.39 -21.51
C ALA A 48 31.08 -32.81 -20.08
N ILE A 49 32.03 -33.13 -19.20
CA ILE A 49 32.09 -32.55 -17.84
C ILE A 49 32.42 -31.04 -17.90
N ARG A 50 33.31 -30.62 -18.81
CA ARG A 50 33.64 -29.20 -19.02
C ARG A 50 32.46 -28.41 -19.59
N GLN A 51 31.75 -28.98 -20.56
CA GLN A 51 30.55 -28.40 -21.16
C GLN A 51 29.41 -28.33 -20.12
N ALA A 52 29.15 -29.42 -19.39
CA ALA A 52 28.17 -29.42 -18.30
C ALA A 52 28.55 -28.45 -17.16
N ALA A 53 29.84 -28.23 -16.90
CA ALA A 53 30.30 -27.23 -15.93
C ALA A 53 30.10 -25.78 -16.43
N ALA A 54 30.25 -25.55 -17.74
CA ALA A 54 29.98 -24.27 -18.37
C ALA A 54 28.47 -23.95 -18.37
N GLU A 55 27.63 -24.90 -18.79
CA GLU A 55 26.16 -24.79 -18.74
C GLU A 55 25.63 -24.59 -17.33
N ARG A 56 26.23 -25.26 -16.32
CA ARG A 56 25.89 -25.02 -14.91
C ARG A 56 26.20 -23.61 -14.45
N ARG A 57 27.20 -22.95 -15.03
CA ARG A 57 27.55 -21.56 -14.69
C ARG A 57 26.54 -20.59 -15.28
N GLU A 58 26.13 -20.81 -16.53
CA GLU A 58 25.09 -20.01 -17.19
C GLU A 58 23.73 -20.19 -16.51
N ASN A 59 23.33 -21.43 -16.21
CA ASN A 59 22.10 -21.72 -15.48
C ASN A 59 22.06 -21.07 -14.08
N ARG A 60 23.20 -20.92 -13.40
CA ARG A 60 23.26 -20.19 -12.12
C ARG A 60 23.04 -18.69 -12.28
N VAL A 61 23.54 -18.09 -13.37
CA VAL A 61 23.32 -16.67 -13.68
C VAL A 61 21.86 -16.42 -14.08
N HIS A 62 21.27 -17.32 -14.87
CA HIS A 62 19.85 -17.27 -15.20
C HIS A 62 18.96 -17.49 -13.97
N ALA A 63 19.29 -18.47 -13.12
CA ALA A 63 18.58 -18.68 -11.85
C ALA A 63 18.70 -17.46 -10.92
N ALA A 64 19.87 -16.81 -10.86
CA ALA A 64 20.07 -15.58 -10.10
C ALA A 64 19.23 -14.41 -10.66
N HIS A 65 19.15 -14.26 -11.99
CA HIS A 65 18.28 -13.26 -12.62
C HIS A 65 16.80 -13.50 -12.30
N VAL A 66 16.33 -14.75 -12.39
CA VAL A 66 14.94 -15.10 -12.07
C VAL A 66 14.64 -14.83 -10.59
N CYS A 67 15.55 -15.19 -9.68
CA CYS A 67 15.42 -14.86 -8.26
C CYS A 67 15.38 -13.34 -8.01
N MET A 68 16.20 -12.56 -8.74
CA MET A 68 16.23 -11.11 -8.60
C MET A 68 14.93 -10.45 -9.07
N VAL A 69 14.38 -10.90 -10.22
CA VAL A 69 13.08 -10.42 -10.71
C VAL A 69 11.95 -10.80 -9.76
N MET A 70 11.97 -12.02 -9.21
CA MET A 70 10.98 -12.45 -8.21
C MET A 70 11.04 -11.60 -6.94
N LEU A 71 12.23 -11.26 -6.46
CA LEU A 71 12.39 -10.36 -5.30
C LEU A 71 11.88 -8.95 -5.59
N LEU A 72 12.09 -8.42 -6.80
CA LEU A 72 11.56 -7.11 -7.20
C LEU A 72 10.04 -7.10 -7.25
N ILE A 73 9.42 -8.15 -7.80
CA ILE A 73 7.95 -8.29 -7.81
C ILE A 73 7.43 -8.36 -6.37
N PHE A 74 8.07 -9.16 -5.51
CA PHE A 74 7.66 -9.30 -4.11
C PHE A 74 7.78 -7.99 -3.33
N ALA A 75 8.87 -7.25 -3.53
CA ALA A 75 9.04 -5.92 -2.95
C ALA A 75 7.97 -4.93 -3.46
N GLY A 76 7.64 -4.99 -4.75
CA GLY A 76 6.55 -4.21 -5.34
C GLY A 76 5.19 -4.55 -4.73
N CYS A 77 4.90 -5.84 -4.49
CA CYS A 77 3.67 -6.27 -3.82
C CYS A 77 3.56 -5.76 -2.38
N ILE A 78 4.67 -5.77 -1.62
CA ILE A 78 4.70 -5.24 -0.25
C ILE A 78 4.46 -3.72 -0.27
N ALA A 79 5.11 -2.99 -1.18
CA ALA A 79 4.91 -1.56 -1.32
C ALA A 79 3.47 -1.21 -1.71
N PHE A 80 2.87 -1.96 -2.65
CA PHE A 80 1.47 -1.80 -3.05
C PHE A 80 0.52 -2.08 -1.88
N MET A 81 0.75 -3.17 -1.13
CA MET A 81 -0.04 -3.49 0.06
C MET A 81 0.09 -2.38 1.12
N GLY A 82 1.30 -1.88 1.37
CA GLY A 82 1.52 -0.75 2.28
C GLY A 82 0.77 0.52 1.86
N ALA A 83 0.81 0.86 0.57
CA ALA A 83 0.04 1.98 0.03
C ALA A 83 -1.47 1.78 0.22
N THR A 84 -1.99 0.57 -0.04
CA THR A 84 -3.41 0.27 0.18
C THR A 84 -3.82 0.39 1.65
N VAL A 85 -2.96 0.00 2.59
CA VAL A 85 -3.23 0.13 4.03
C VAL A 85 -3.27 1.61 4.46
N ILE A 86 -2.37 2.45 3.92
CA ILE A 86 -2.38 3.90 4.18
C ILE A 86 -3.67 4.53 3.66
N VAL A 87 -4.08 4.19 2.44
CA VAL A 87 -5.33 4.68 1.84
C VAL A 87 -6.54 4.23 2.66
N LYS A 88 -6.57 2.97 3.11
CA LYS A 88 -7.64 2.45 3.98
C LYS A 88 -7.72 3.18 5.32
N ASN A 89 -6.60 3.52 5.93
CA ASN A 89 -6.57 4.32 7.16
C ASN A 89 -7.09 5.75 6.93
N GLN A 90 -6.81 6.35 5.77
CA GLN A 90 -7.35 7.66 5.41
C GLN A 90 -8.86 7.61 5.16
N GLU A 91 -9.36 6.54 4.53
CA GLU A 91 -10.81 6.33 4.36
C GLU A 91 -11.55 6.25 5.71
N VAL A 92 -10.95 5.62 6.74
CA VAL A 92 -11.53 5.55 8.09
C VAL A 92 -11.62 6.94 8.72
N GLN A 93 -10.56 7.74 8.66
CA GLN A 93 -10.57 9.10 9.20
C GLN A 93 -11.57 10.00 8.46
N ILE A 94 -11.66 9.88 7.13
CA ILE A 94 -12.66 10.60 6.34
C ILE A 94 -14.08 10.17 6.72
N ARG A 95 -14.28 8.88 7.01
CA ARG A 95 -15.59 8.37 7.44
C ARG A 95 -15.97 8.90 8.81
N GLU A 96 -15.05 8.90 9.77
CA GLU A 96 -15.26 9.48 11.10
C GLU A 96 -15.64 10.97 11.00
N LYS A 97 -14.93 11.74 10.18
CA LYS A 97 -15.27 13.15 9.94
C LYS A 97 -16.63 13.35 9.26
N LYS A 98 -17.02 12.45 8.36
CA LYS A 98 -18.37 12.47 7.76
C LYS A 98 -19.44 12.14 8.79
N ASP A 99 -19.19 11.17 9.67
CA ASP A 99 -20.10 10.80 10.74
C ASP A 99 -20.23 11.95 11.75
N GLU A 100 -19.13 12.60 12.15
CA GLU A 100 -19.15 13.83 12.97
C GLU A 100 -20.03 14.91 12.33
N LEU A 101 -19.85 15.20 11.04
CA LEU A 101 -20.68 16.19 10.33
C LEU A 101 -22.16 15.79 10.25
N ALA A 102 -22.45 14.52 10.02
CA ALA A 102 -23.82 14.01 10.00
C ALA A 102 -24.48 14.15 11.37
N THR A 103 -23.75 13.82 12.45
CA THR A 103 -24.24 14.00 13.83
C THR A 103 -24.48 15.46 14.14
N LEU A 104 -23.56 16.37 13.80
CA LEU A 104 -23.72 17.80 14.04
C LEU A 104 -24.90 18.38 13.25
N LYS A 105 -25.08 17.96 11.99
CA LYS A 105 -26.24 18.37 11.19
C LYS A 105 -27.55 17.85 11.77
N SER A 106 -27.58 16.62 12.29
CA SER A 106 -28.77 16.09 12.96
C SER A 106 -29.08 16.83 14.26
N GLN A 107 -28.05 17.21 15.02
CA GLN A 107 -28.21 18.01 16.25
C GLN A 107 -28.74 19.40 15.93
N ASN A 108 -28.20 20.07 14.89
CA ASN A 108 -28.73 21.35 14.43
C ASN A 108 -30.20 21.23 13.99
N ALA A 109 -30.57 20.20 13.23
CA ALA A 109 -31.96 20.01 12.83
C ALA A 109 -32.91 19.77 14.04
N ILE A 110 -32.44 19.05 15.06
CA ILE A 110 -33.19 18.87 16.31
C ILE A 110 -33.32 20.19 17.06
N LEU A 111 -32.23 20.95 17.19
CA LEU A 111 -32.21 22.26 17.83
C LEU A 111 -33.12 23.25 17.08
N GLU A 112 -33.12 23.25 15.75
CA GLU A 112 -34.03 24.07 14.94
C GLU A 112 -35.49 23.70 15.19
N ALA A 113 -35.80 22.40 15.29
CA ALA A 113 -37.15 21.94 15.61
C ALA A 113 -37.56 22.32 17.05
N GLU A 114 -36.66 22.15 18.02
CA GLU A 114 -36.88 22.55 19.42
C GLU A 114 -37.07 24.07 19.53
N LEU A 115 -36.29 24.86 18.80
CA LEU A 115 -36.40 26.32 18.79
C LEU A 115 -37.69 26.77 18.11
N ALA A 116 -38.14 26.06 17.06
CA ALA A 116 -39.45 26.29 16.46
C ALA A 116 -40.61 25.92 17.40
N GLU A 117 -40.45 24.89 18.23
CA GLU A 117 -41.41 24.52 19.28
C GLU A 117 -41.41 25.52 20.44
N GLN A 118 -40.23 25.99 20.89
CA GLN A 118 -40.13 27.00 21.96
C GLN A 118 -40.58 28.38 21.49
N VAL A 119 -40.36 28.72 20.22
CA VAL A 119 -40.91 29.90 19.54
C VAL A 119 -42.25 29.55 18.89
N ASP A 120 -43.03 28.66 19.51
CA ASP A 120 -44.40 28.46 19.11
C ASP A 120 -45.23 29.68 19.53
N LEU A 121 -45.29 30.66 18.62
CA LEU A 121 -46.18 31.82 18.70
C LEU A 121 -47.64 31.39 18.92
N GLU A 122 -48.03 30.20 18.46
CA GLU A 122 -49.38 29.67 18.69
C GLU A 122 -49.56 29.27 20.16
N TYR A 123 -48.58 28.60 20.79
CA TYR A 123 -48.62 28.31 22.23
C TYR A 123 -48.74 29.60 23.06
N ILE A 124 -47.91 30.61 22.77
CA ILE A 124 -47.98 31.92 23.46
C ILE A 124 -49.34 32.58 23.23
N LYS A 125 -49.88 32.55 22.00
CA LYS A 125 -51.21 33.08 21.66
C LYS A 125 -52.32 32.36 22.43
N GLN A 126 -52.25 31.04 22.56
CA GLN A 126 -53.23 30.25 23.30
C GLN A 126 -53.18 30.52 24.81
N GLU A 127 -51.98 30.58 25.41
CA GLU A 127 -51.80 30.98 26.81
C GLU A 127 -52.32 32.42 27.06
N ALA A 128 -52.01 33.34 26.15
CA ALA A 128 -52.48 34.72 26.19
C ALA A 128 -54.00 34.83 26.17
N ILE A 129 -54.68 34.11 25.27
CA ILE A 129 -56.14 34.16 25.14
C ILE A 129 -56.81 33.45 26.33
N ASN A 130 -56.37 32.22 26.64
CA ASN A 130 -57.07 31.36 27.58
C ASN A 130 -56.79 31.72 29.05
N ARG A 131 -55.55 32.14 29.35
CA ARG A 131 -55.09 32.35 30.74
C ARG A 131 -55.03 33.82 31.13
N LEU A 132 -54.61 34.68 30.19
CA LEU A 132 -54.51 36.12 30.40
C LEU A 132 -55.74 36.88 29.88
N GLY A 133 -56.67 36.20 29.18
CA GLY A 133 -57.89 36.81 28.66
C GLY A 133 -57.63 37.84 27.56
N MET A 134 -56.47 37.78 26.91
CA MET A 134 -56.12 38.68 25.82
C MET A 134 -56.95 38.35 24.58
N ALA A 135 -57.29 39.38 23.79
CA ALA A 135 -58.03 39.24 22.55
C ALA A 135 -57.29 39.95 21.42
N GLU A 136 -57.48 39.47 20.20
CA GLU A 136 -56.87 40.07 19.02
C GLU A 136 -57.43 41.50 18.81
N PRO A 137 -56.58 42.51 18.56
CA PRO A 137 -57.01 43.89 18.44
C PRO A 137 -57.86 44.08 17.18
N GLN A 138 -58.85 44.97 17.28
CA GLN A 138 -59.69 45.33 16.15
C GLN A 138 -58.92 46.25 15.18
N PRO A 139 -59.25 46.26 13.87
CA PRO A 139 -58.48 47.01 12.86
C PRO A 139 -58.30 48.50 13.17
N TYR A 140 -59.28 49.14 13.84
CA TYR A 140 -59.22 50.55 14.21
C TYR A 140 -58.31 50.84 15.42
N GLN A 141 -57.86 49.81 16.16
CA GLN A 141 -56.98 49.94 17.31
C GLN A 141 -55.48 49.87 16.92
N ILE A 142 -55.18 49.61 15.64
CA ILE A 142 -53.82 49.44 15.13
C ILE A 142 -53.30 50.79 14.64
N VAL A 143 -52.17 51.25 15.20
CA VAL A 143 -51.50 52.49 14.80
C VAL A 143 -50.10 52.14 14.28
N TYR A 144 -49.86 52.43 13.00
CA TYR A 144 -48.56 52.22 12.37
C TYR A 144 -47.65 53.42 12.63
N ILE A 145 -46.42 53.16 13.07
CA ILE A 145 -45.37 54.16 13.22
C ILE A 145 -44.33 53.96 12.12
N ASP A 146 -43.88 55.07 11.53
CA ASP A 146 -42.84 55.04 10.51
C ASP A 146 -41.48 55.18 11.20
N VAL A 147 -40.65 54.13 11.12
CA VAL A 147 -39.37 54.09 11.84
C VAL A 147 -38.26 54.55 10.88
N PRO A 148 -37.53 55.63 11.19
CA PRO A 148 -36.43 56.09 10.35
C PRO A 148 -35.31 55.05 10.30
N LYS A 149 -34.68 54.93 9.12
CA LYS A 149 -33.67 53.90 8.80
C LYS A 149 -32.41 53.94 9.69
N ASP A 150 -32.18 55.05 10.40
CA ASP A 150 -31.00 55.25 11.26
C ASP A 150 -31.25 54.86 12.74
N SER A 151 -32.36 54.17 13.05
CA SER A 151 -32.68 53.73 14.41
C SER A 151 -31.82 52.53 14.84
N TYR A 152 -30.91 52.76 15.79
CA TYR A 152 -29.96 51.78 16.37
C TYR A 152 -30.59 50.62 17.18
N THR A 153 -31.89 50.36 17.05
CA THR A 153 -32.61 49.33 17.83
C THR A 153 -32.98 48.09 17.02
N ILE A 154 -32.46 47.94 15.82
CA ILE A 154 -32.64 46.71 15.03
C ILE A 154 -31.66 45.65 15.57
N GLN A 155 -32.20 44.64 16.26
CA GLN A 155 -31.49 43.38 16.44
C GLN A 155 -31.39 42.72 15.06
N TYR A 156 -30.15 42.47 14.64
CA TYR A 156 -29.81 41.81 13.38
C TYR A 156 -30.69 40.58 13.13
N ALA A 157 -31.63 40.68 12.20
CA ALA A 157 -31.97 39.52 11.40
C ALA A 157 -30.70 39.24 10.59
N ALA A 158 -30.11 38.07 10.82
CA ALA A 158 -28.84 37.61 10.25
C ALA A 158 -28.59 38.20 8.85
N ASP A 159 -27.74 39.21 8.78
CA ASP A 159 -27.07 39.53 7.53
C ASP A 159 -26.23 38.29 7.21
N GLU A 160 -26.70 37.48 6.27
CA GLU A 160 -25.85 36.54 5.56
C GLU A 160 -24.76 37.38 4.89
N VAL A 161 -23.64 37.53 5.58
CA VAL A 161 -22.40 38.00 5.00
C VAL A 161 -21.95 36.89 4.05
N VAL A 162 -22.44 36.93 2.82
CA VAL A 162 -21.85 36.21 1.70
C VAL A 162 -20.49 36.85 1.47
N GLU A 163 -19.48 36.42 2.21
CA GLU A 163 -18.09 36.66 1.86
C GLU A 163 -17.80 35.84 0.60
N GLU A 164 -17.94 36.48 -0.56
CA GLU A 164 -17.33 36.01 -1.80
C GLU A 164 -15.82 36.12 -1.66
N GLU A 165 -15.21 35.14 -0.99
CA GLU A 165 -13.77 34.87 -1.07
C GLU A 165 -13.38 34.80 -2.56
N PRO A 166 -12.40 35.60 -3.04
CA PRO A 166 -11.97 35.53 -4.41
C PRO A 166 -11.38 34.14 -4.66
N SER A 167 -12.20 33.32 -5.31
CA SER A 167 -11.94 31.94 -5.68
C SER A 167 -10.47 31.70 -6.04
N PHE A 168 -9.86 30.69 -5.41
CA PHE A 168 -8.50 30.21 -5.68
C PHE A 168 -8.17 30.09 -7.18
N ILE A 169 -9.19 29.86 -8.01
CA ILE A 169 -9.10 29.82 -9.47
C ILE A 169 -8.67 31.18 -10.06
N ALA A 170 -9.14 32.31 -9.53
CA ALA A 170 -8.73 33.65 -9.98
C ALA A 170 -7.26 33.96 -9.65
N SER A 171 -6.75 33.52 -8.49
CA SER A 171 -5.32 33.63 -8.17
C SER A 171 -4.46 32.72 -9.06
N ILE A 172 -4.92 31.50 -9.36
CA ILE A 172 -4.22 30.57 -10.28
C ILE A 172 -4.21 31.12 -11.72
N LEU A 173 -5.33 31.71 -12.17
CA LEU A 173 -5.44 32.29 -13.51
C LEU A 173 -4.56 33.54 -13.69
N ASN A 174 -4.44 34.36 -12.64
CA ASN A 174 -3.51 35.50 -12.64
C ASN A 174 -2.03 35.07 -12.65
N LEU A 175 -1.72 33.92 -12.04
CA LEU A 175 -0.36 33.36 -12.09
C LEU A 175 0.01 32.87 -13.50
N PHE A 176 -0.96 32.34 -14.26
CA PHE A 176 -0.75 31.79 -15.61
C PHE A 176 -0.83 32.85 -16.73
N LYS A 177 -1.35 34.04 -16.44
CA LYS A 177 -1.42 35.18 -17.38
C LYS A 177 -0.18 36.07 -17.35
N LYS A 178 0.78 35.81 -16.46
CA LYS A 178 2.02 36.57 -16.32
C LYS A 178 3.17 35.78 -16.95
N ASP A 179 3.06 35.55 -18.25
CA ASP A 179 4.16 35.29 -19.19
C ASP A 179 3.79 35.90 -20.54
#